data_AF-A0A5C6ZLQ5-F1
#
_entry.id   AF-A0A5C6ZLQ5-F1
#
_cell.length_a   1.000
_cell.length_b   1.000
_cell.length_c   1.000
_cell.angle_alpha   90.00
_cell.angle_beta   90.00
_cell.angle_gamma   90.00
#
_symmetry.space_group_name_H-M   'P 1'
#
loop_
_entity.id
_entity.type
_entity.pdbx_description
1 polymer ?
#
loop_
_entity_poly.entity_id
_entity_poly.type
_entity_poly.pdbx_seq_one_letter_code
_entity_poly.pdbx_strand_id
1 'polypeptide(L)'
;MKKYLSLCLIAFALCISTQDMMAQNRIEIDRAANQKTKTLRKTLKFDSTKMEDVYEAYKAYELIYQNIDNNLEKNTERLKEINNRLDEKLKGILTEEQFELYLNTYRSS
;
A
#
# COMPACT_ATOMS: atom_id res chain seq x y z
N MET A 1 -13.17 20.19 -45.85
CA MET A 1 -12.12 19.46 -45.10
C MET A 1 -11.74 20.22 -43.83
N LYS A 2 -12.51 20.12 -42.72
CA LYS A 2 -12.16 20.73 -41.41
C LYS A 2 -12.76 19.98 -40.19
N LYS A 3 -13.13 18.69 -40.33
CA LYS A 3 -13.79 17.94 -39.24
C LYS A 3 -12.93 16.84 -38.61
N TYR A 4 -11.76 16.52 -39.19
CA TYR A 4 -10.91 15.42 -38.72
C TYR A 4 -9.90 15.84 -37.64
N LEU A 5 -9.59 17.14 -37.49
CA LEU A 5 -8.60 17.62 -36.52
C LEU A 5 -9.14 17.64 -35.08
N SER A 6 -10.46 17.77 -34.90
CA SER A 6 -11.09 17.80 -33.57
C SER A 6 -11.10 16.44 -32.88
N LEU A 7 -11.13 15.33 -33.63
CA LEU A 7 -11.18 13.99 -33.06
C LEU A 7 -9.81 13.56 -32.50
N CYS A 8 -8.70 13.95 -33.15
CA CYS A 8 -7.35 13.67 -32.67
C CYS A 8 -7.01 14.39 -31.36
N LEU A 9 -7.49 15.62 -31.17
CA LEU A 9 -7.26 16.37 -29.92
C LEU A 9 -7.99 15.75 -28.73
N ILE A 10 -9.19 15.19 -28.95
CA ILE A 10 -9.95 14.47 -27.93
C ILE A 10 -9.29 13.12 -27.60
N ALA A 11 -8.79 12.40 -28.60
CA ALA A 11 -8.06 11.14 -28.39
C ALA A 11 -6.75 11.33 -27.62
N PHE A 12 -6.02 12.43 -27.87
CA PHE A 12 -4.76 12.71 -27.16
C PHE A 12 -5.00 13.12 -25.69
N ALA A 13 -6.07 13.88 -25.41
CA ALA A 13 -6.45 14.24 -24.04
C ALA A 13 -6.83 13.02 -23.18
N LEU A 14 -7.43 11.98 -23.77
CA LEU A 14 -7.75 10.72 -23.08
C LEU A 14 -6.51 9.87 -22.76
N CYS A 15 -5.45 9.95 -23.56
CA CYS A 15 -4.20 9.23 -23.27
C CYS A 15 -3.40 9.87 -22.12
N ILE A 16 -3.42 11.21 -21.99
CA ILE A 16 -2.70 11.91 -20.91
C ILE A 16 -3.36 11.68 -19.55
N SER A 17 -4.70 11.72 -19.49
CA SER A 17 -5.43 11.58 -18.21
C SER A 17 -5.24 10.21 -17.54
N THR A 18 -5.03 9.14 -18.30
CA THR A 18 -4.81 7.80 -17.74
C THR A 18 -3.43 7.63 -17.10
N GLN A 19 -2.40 8.33 -17.58
CA GLN A 19 -1.06 8.29 -17.00
C GLN A 19 -1.00 9.02 -15.65
N ASP A 20 -1.72 10.13 -15.52
CA ASP A 20 -1.81 10.90 -14.28
C ASP A 20 -2.44 10.08 -13.14
N MET A 21 -3.51 9.33 -13.42
CA MET A 21 -4.16 8.50 -12.40
C MET A 21 -3.25 7.37 -11.90
N MET A 22 -2.50 6.70 -12.78
CA MET A 22 -1.58 5.63 -12.38
C MET A 22 -0.38 6.17 -11.59
N ALA A 23 0.13 7.35 -11.94
CA ALA A 23 1.20 8.00 -11.20
C ALA A 23 0.74 8.46 -9.81
N GLN A 24 -0.45 9.05 -9.70
CA GLN A 24 -1.06 9.44 -8.42
C GLN A 24 -1.24 8.25 -7.48
N ASN A 25 -1.73 7.11 -7.99
CA ASN A 25 -1.90 5.90 -7.18
C ASN A 25 -0.55 5.37 -6.64
N ARG A 26 0.51 5.40 -7.46
CA ARG A 26 1.86 5.01 -6.99
C ARG A 26 2.39 5.93 -5.89
N ILE A 27 2.21 7.24 -6.04
CA ILE A 27 2.61 8.24 -5.03
C ILE A 27 1.86 8.00 -3.71
N GLU A 28 0.57 7.66 -3.78
CA GLU A 28 -0.24 7.34 -2.61
C GLU A 28 0.23 6.08 -1.89
N ILE A 29 0.48 4.99 -2.64
CA ILE A 29 1.03 3.74 -2.09
C ILE A 29 2.37 4.00 -1.37
N ASP A 30 3.29 4.71 -2.02
CA ASP A 30 4.61 4.99 -1.44
C ASP A 30 4.51 5.87 -0.18
N ARG A 31 3.63 6.89 -0.20
CA ARG A 31 3.35 7.73 0.96
C ARG A 31 2.76 6.93 2.12
N ALA A 32 1.75 6.10 1.86
CA ALA A 32 1.10 5.29 2.88
C ALA A 32 2.07 4.29 3.53
N ALA A 33 2.86 3.58 2.71
CA ALA A 33 3.86 2.64 3.20
C ALA A 33 4.94 3.32 4.06
N ASN A 34 5.42 4.50 3.63
CA ASN A 34 6.42 5.27 4.39
C ASN A 34 5.85 5.75 5.74
N GLN A 35 4.60 6.26 5.75
CA GLN A 35 3.93 6.66 6.98
C GLN A 35 3.75 5.49 7.95
N LYS A 36 3.25 4.35 7.48
CA LYS A 36 3.08 3.15 8.32
C LYS A 36 4.41 2.65 8.87
N THR A 37 5.47 2.64 8.06
CA THR A 37 6.83 2.27 8.50
C THR A 37 7.34 3.18 9.61
N LYS A 38 7.21 4.50 9.45
CA LYS A 38 7.62 5.47 10.47
C LYS A 38 6.82 5.30 11.76
N THR A 39 5.51 5.08 11.66
CA THR A 39 4.64 4.82 12.81
C THR A 39 5.07 3.54 13.52
N LEU A 40 5.26 2.44 12.78
CA LEU A 40 5.68 1.17 13.34
C LEU A 40 7.04 1.29 14.03
N ARG A 41 7.99 2.04 13.43
CA ARG A 41 9.29 2.31 14.05
C ARG A 41 9.15 3.04 15.39
N LYS A 42 8.26 4.04 15.48
CA LYS A 42 8.03 4.76 16.74
C LYS A 42 7.42 3.85 17.81
N THR A 43 6.49 2.99 17.41
CA THR A 43 5.81 2.05 18.31
C THR A 43 6.75 0.96 18.83
N LEU A 44 7.47 0.28 17.94
CA LEU A 44 8.28 -0.89 18.27
C LEU A 44 9.75 -0.57 18.53
N LYS A 45 10.19 0.65 18.23
CA LYS A 45 11.57 1.14 18.37
C LYS A 45 12.61 0.24 17.67
N PHE A 46 12.24 -0.33 16.51
CA PHE A 46 13.16 -1.15 15.72
C PHE A 46 14.27 -0.30 15.04
N ASP A 47 15.37 -0.96 14.68
CA ASP A 47 16.57 -0.33 14.13
C ASP A 47 16.35 0.26 12.73
N SER A 48 17.04 1.35 12.39
CA SER A 48 16.98 1.97 11.05
C SER A 48 17.30 1.00 9.91
N THR A 49 18.16 0.01 10.13
CA THR A 49 18.54 -1.02 9.15
C THR A 49 17.35 -1.82 8.66
N LYS A 50 16.28 -1.95 9.46
CA LYS A 50 15.05 -2.68 9.11
C LYS A 50 14.01 -1.80 8.39
N MET A 51 14.25 -0.49 8.25
CA MET A 51 13.24 0.42 7.70
C MET A 51 12.88 0.10 6.26
N GLU A 52 13.85 -0.28 5.43
CA GLU A 52 13.61 -0.59 4.03
C GLU A 52 12.77 -1.86 3.88
N ASP A 53 13.11 -2.92 4.60
CA ASP A 53 12.35 -4.18 4.58
C ASP A 53 10.92 -4.00 5.09
N VAL A 54 10.72 -3.22 6.17
CA VAL A 54 9.39 -2.89 6.69
C VAL A 54 8.61 -2.04 5.69
N TYR A 55 9.28 -1.09 5.03
CA TYR A 55 8.65 -0.27 3.99
C TYR A 55 8.19 -1.11 2.81
N GLU A 56 9.01 -2.02 2.30
CA GLU A 56 8.64 -2.91 1.21
C GLU A 56 7.50 -3.86 1.60
N ALA A 57 7.47 -4.34 2.84
CA ALA A 57 6.35 -5.13 3.36
C ALA A 57 5.03 -4.33 3.34
N TYR A 58 5.05 -3.08 3.81
CA TYR A 58 3.87 -2.22 3.76
C TYR A 58 3.52 -1.77 2.34
N LYS A 59 4.49 -1.56 1.46
CA LYS A 59 4.25 -1.21 0.06
C LYS A 59 3.52 -2.33 -0.68
N ALA A 60 3.95 -3.58 -0.46
CA ALA A 60 3.27 -4.75 -0.99
C ALA A 60 1.83 -4.89 -0.45
N TYR A 61 1.63 -4.60 0.84
CA TYR A 61 0.29 -4.55 1.44
C TYR A 61 -0.58 -3.46 0.79
N GLU A 62 -0.09 -2.23 0.71
CA GLU A 62 -0.82 -1.08 0.16
C GLU A 62 -1.18 -1.26 -1.31
N LEU A 63 -0.28 -1.86 -2.09
CA LEU A 63 -0.56 -2.19 -3.49
C LEU A 63 -1.80 -3.07 -3.64
N ILE A 64 -2.02 -4.01 -2.72
CA ILE A 64 -3.21 -4.87 -2.79
C ILE A 64 -4.41 -4.16 -2.13
N TYR A 65 -4.19 -3.53 -0.97
CA TYR A 65 -5.22 -2.84 -0.19
C TYR A 65 -5.92 -1.74 -0.98
N GLN A 66 -5.19 -0.89 -1.70
CA GLN A 66 -5.75 0.19 -2.53
C GLN A 66 -6.54 -0.33 -3.74
N ASN A 67 -6.32 -1.60 -4.14
CA ASN A 67 -7.06 -2.26 -5.21
C ASN A 67 -8.26 -3.07 -4.70
N ILE A 68 -8.50 -3.10 -3.38
CA ILE A 68 -9.67 -3.72 -2.79
C ILE A 68 -10.83 -2.72 -2.88
N ASP A 69 -11.94 -3.15 -3.49
CA ASP A 69 -13.17 -2.35 -3.54
C ASP A 69 -13.71 -2.08 -2.12
N ASN A 70 -14.42 -0.97 -1.94
CA ASN A 70 -14.91 -0.51 -0.64
C ASN A 70 -16.02 -1.40 -0.03
N ASN A 71 -16.43 -2.47 -0.71
CA ASN A 71 -17.39 -3.44 -0.18
C ASN A 71 -16.74 -4.35 0.88
N LEU A 72 -16.90 -3.98 2.16
CA LEU A 72 -16.28 -4.67 3.29
C LEU A 72 -16.72 -6.14 3.45
N GLU A 73 -18.00 -6.46 3.25
CA GLU A 73 -18.50 -7.84 3.38
C GLU A 73 -17.83 -8.79 2.38
N LYS A 74 -17.72 -8.35 1.11
CA LYS A 74 -17.08 -9.18 0.06
C LYS A 74 -15.57 -9.30 0.21
N ASN A 75 -14.94 -8.34 0.86
CA ASN A 75 -13.49 -8.26 0.94
C ASN A 75 -12.91 -8.71 2.29
N THR A 76 -13.75 -9.15 3.24
CA THR A 76 -13.28 -9.58 4.56
C THR A 76 -12.21 -10.68 4.47
N GLU A 77 -12.43 -11.71 3.64
CA GLU A 77 -11.46 -12.79 3.43
C GLU A 77 -10.16 -12.27 2.81
N ARG A 78 -10.28 -11.45 1.76
CA ARG A 78 -9.13 -10.87 1.08
C ARG A 78 -8.31 -9.95 1.98
N LEU A 79 -8.98 -9.15 2.81
CA LEU A 79 -8.35 -8.30 3.84
C LEU A 79 -7.61 -9.13 4.88
N LYS A 80 -8.21 -10.23 5.35
CA LYS A 80 -7.55 -11.17 6.26
C LYS A 80 -6.31 -11.77 5.61
N GLU A 81 -6.40 -12.17 4.34
CA GLU A 81 -5.29 -12.78 3.61
C GLU A 81 -4.10 -11.82 3.44
N ILE A 82 -4.34 -10.56 3.06
CA ILE A 82 -3.26 -9.58 2.92
C ILE A 82 -2.66 -9.16 4.27
N ASN A 83 -3.47 -9.13 5.33
CA ASN A 83 -2.98 -8.90 6.69
C ASN A 83 -2.08 -10.04 7.15
N ASN A 84 -2.47 -11.29 6.93
CA ASN A 84 -1.63 -12.45 7.25
C ASN A 84 -0.29 -12.41 6.50
N ARG A 85 -0.30 -12.08 5.20
CA ARG A 85 0.93 -11.95 4.41
C ARG A 85 1.84 -10.82 4.92
N LEU A 86 1.26 -9.71 5.37
CA LEU A 86 2.02 -8.64 6.02
C LEU A 86 2.63 -9.13 7.35
N ASP A 87 1.85 -9.84 8.16
CA ASP A 87 2.29 -10.35 9.46
C ASP A 87 3.43 -11.35 9.31
N GLU A 88 3.35 -12.26 8.34
CA GLU A 88 4.43 -13.20 8.00
C GLU A 88 5.72 -12.47 7.60
N LYS A 89 5.62 -11.43 6.76
CA LYS A 89 6.77 -10.61 6.37
C LYS A 89 7.38 -9.90 7.57
N LEU A 90 6.56 -9.25 8.40
CA LEU A 90 7.02 -8.52 9.57
C LEU A 90 7.64 -9.46 10.61
N LYS A 91 7.11 -10.67 10.77
CA LYS A 91 7.70 -11.71 11.65
C LYS A 91 9.13 -12.06 11.25
N GLY A 92 9.44 -12.08 9.94
CA GLY A 92 10.79 -12.34 9.44
C GLY A 92 11.77 -11.17 9.61
N ILE A 93 11.28 -9.96 9.83
CA ILE A 93 12.10 -8.73 9.92
C ILE A 93 12.31 -8.31 11.38
N LEU A 94 11.25 -8.40 12.18
CA LEU A 94 11.23 -7.97 13.58
C LEU A 94 11.83 -9.04 14.49
N THR A 95 12.28 -8.64 15.68
CA THR A 95 12.56 -9.62 16.74
C THR A 95 11.24 -10.20 17.26
N GLU A 96 11.31 -11.32 17.96
CA GLU A 96 10.13 -11.95 18.57
C GLU A 96 9.36 -10.97 19.47
N GLU A 97 10.05 -10.31 20.41
CA GLU A 97 9.44 -9.29 21.28
C GLU A 97 8.77 -8.13 20.50
N GLN A 98 9.42 -7.65 19.43
CA GLN A 98 8.88 -6.59 18.58
C GLN A 98 7.64 -7.07 17.83
N PHE A 99 7.65 -8.31 17.36
CA PHE A 99 6.53 -8.90 16.63
C PHE A 99 5.34 -9.19 17.56
N GLU A 100 5.58 -9.65 18.79
CA GLU A 100 4.53 -9.80 19.79
C GLU A 100 3.88 -8.45 20.14
N LEU A 101 4.69 -7.41 20.35
CA LEU A 101 4.17 -6.06 20.57
C LEU A 101 3.36 -5.55 19.37
N TYR A 102 3.80 -5.86 18.16
CA TYR A 102 3.04 -5.57 16.94
C TYR A 102 1.67 -6.26 16.93
N LEU A 103 1.61 -7.57 17.19
CA LEU A 103 0.34 -8.31 17.24
C LEU A 103 -0.59 -7.70 18.30
N ASN A 104 -0.06 -7.43 19.49
CA ASN A 104 -0.82 -6.82 20.58
C ASN A 104 -1.37 -5.43 20.24
N THR A 105 -0.64 -4.66 19.42
CA THR A 105 -1.04 -3.28 19.07
C THR A 105 -2.00 -3.24 17.89
N TYR A 106 -1.86 -4.13 16.91
CA TYR A 106 -2.52 -4.02 15.59
C TYR A 106 -3.41 -5.21 15.21
N ARG A 107 -3.45 -6.27 16.01
CA ARG A 107 -4.23 -7.49 15.75
C ARG A 107 -5.15 -7.91 16.89
N SER A 108 -4.90 -7.45 18.12
CA SER A 108 -5.71 -7.76 19.30
C SER A 108 -7.02 -6.95 19.40
N SER A 109 -7.78 -6.87 18.30
CA SER A 109 -9.13 -6.24 18.25
C SER A 109 -10.22 -7.27 18.06
#